data_AF-G9E7E6-F1
#
_entry.id   AF-G9E7E6-F1
#
_cell.length_a   1.000
_cell.length_b   1.000
_cell.length_c   1.000
_cell.angle_alpha   90.00
_cell.angle_beta   90.00
_cell.angle_gamma   90.00
#
_symmetry.space_group_name_H-M   'P 1'
#
loop_
_entity.id
_entity.type
_entity.pdbx_description
1 polymer ?
#
loop_
_entity_poly.entity_id
_entity_poly.type
_entity_poly.pdbx_seq_one_letter_code
_entity_poly.pdbx_strand_id
1 'polypeptide(L)'
;SGYPVMAECNIQYALNPSSEEYYIIEVNARLSRSSALASKATGYPLAYVAAKLSLGIPLPQINNSVIGKTTACFEPSLDYCVVKIPRWDLSKFQRVSTKIGSSMK
;
A
#
# COMPACT_ATOMS: atom_id res chain seq x y z
N SER A 1 13.06 24.54 -8.75
CA SER A 1 13.13 23.24 -9.44
C SER A 1 12.56 22.21 -8.48
N GLY A 2 11.24 22.01 -8.50
CA GLY A 2 10.53 21.23 -7.48
C GLY A 2 10.36 19.79 -7.96
N TYR A 3 11.07 18.86 -7.32
CA TYR A 3 10.72 17.43 -7.42
C TYR A 3 9.25 17.27 -7.00
N PRO A 4 8.46 16.42 -7.68
CA PRO A 4 7.09 16.16 -7.26
C PRO A 4 7.11 15.67 -5.81
N VAL A 5 6.33 16.34 -4.94
CA VAL A 5 6.19 15.94 -3.55
C VAL A 5 5.56 14.56 -3.52
N MET A 6 6.39 13.55 -3.30
CA MET A 6 6.00 12.16 -3.19
C MET A 6 5.34 11.93 -1.84
N ALA A 7 4.02 12.10 -1.80
CA ALA A 7 3.24 11.98 -0.58
C ALA A 7 3.04 10.53 -0.13
N GLU A 8 2.90 9.60 -1.07
CA GLU A 8 2.80 8.16 -0.80
C GLU A 8 3.46 7.36 -1.93
N CYS A 9 4.02 6.21 -1.58
CA CYS A 9 4.56 5.27 -2.55
C CYS A 9 4.42 3.82 -2.04
N ASN A 10 4.47 2.89 -2.98
CA ASN A 10 4.53 1.46 -2.70
C ASN A 10 5.85 0.89 -3.24
N ILE A 11 6.63 0.24 -2.38
CA ILE A 11 7.92 -0.37 -2.74
C ILE A 11 7.81 -1.89 -2.60
N GLN A 12 8.34 -2.61 -3.60
CA GLN A 12 8.38 -4.07 -3.60
C GLN A 12 9.83 -4.56 -3.50
N TYR A 13 10.06 -5.53 -2.63
CA TYR A 13 11.35 -6.15 -2.38
C TYR A 13 11.29 -7.65 -2.60
N ALA A 14 12.41 -8.25 -2.99
CA ALA A 14 12.64 -9.69 -2.92
C ALA A 14 13.69 -9.96 -1.85
N LEU A 15 13.39 -10.81 -0.88
CA LEU A 15 14.29 -11.22 0.20
C LEU A 15 14.71 -12.67 -0.02
N ASN A 16 16.01 -12.94 0.07
CA ASN A 16 16.53 -14.30 0.04
C ASN A 16 16.03 -15.08 1.27
N PRO A 17 15.41 -16.26 1.14
CA PRO A 17 14.90 -17.01 2.28
C PRO A 17 16.00 -17.63 3.17
N SER A 18 17.25 -17.69 2.69
CA SER A 18 18.39 -18.31 3.39
C SER A 18 19.49 -17.32 3.78
N SER A 19 19.35 -16.04 3.43
CA SER A 19 20.31 -14.98 3.76
C SER A 19 19.58 -13.65 4.01
N GLU A 20 20.31 -12.62 4.46
CA GLU A 20 19.76 -11.27 4.61
C GLU A 20 19.83 -10.45 3.32
N GLU A 21 20.18 -11.07 2.19
CA GLU A 21 20.26 -10.39 0.89
C GLU A 21 18.85 -10.02 0.41
N TYR A 22 18.69 -8.75 0.05
CA TYR A 22 17.44 -8.24 -0.52
C TYR A 22 17.69 -7.40 -1.76
N TYR A 23 16.71 -7.42 -2.66
CA TYR A 23 16.71 -6.65 -3.91
C TYR A 23 15.44 -5.79 -4.00
N ILE A 24 15.59 -4.58 -4.53
CA ILE A 24 14.46 -3.72 -4.88
C ILE A 24 13.94 -4.18 -6.23
N ILE A 25 12.65 -4.52 -6.31
CA ILE A 25 11.99 -4.93 -7.56
C ILE A 25 11.46 -3.71 -8.30
N GLU A 26 10.64 -2.91 -7.63
CA GLU A 26 10.07 -1.68 -8.19
C GLU A 26 9.61 -0.70 -7.11
N VAL A 27 9.47 0.56 -7.52
CA VAL A 27 8.86 1.62 -6.73
C VAL A 27 7.69 2.21 -7.52
N ASN A 28 6.50 2.12 -6.97
CA ASN A 28 5.32 2.81 -7.48
C ASN A 28 5.15 4.12 -6.71
N ALA A 29 5.56 5.20 -7.33
CA ALA A 29 5.44 6.56 -6.84
C ALA A 29 3.98 7.10 -6.94
N ARG A 30 3.00 6.35 -6.43
CA ARG A 30 1.58 6.69 -6.42
C ARG A 30 0.78 5.73 -5.54
N LEU A 31 -0.43 6.16 -5.20
CA LEU A 31 -1.44 5.28 -4.60
C LEU A 31 -1.67 4.05 -5.47
N SER A 32 -1.73 2.90 -4.80
CA SER A 32 -1.83 1.59 -5.41
C SER A 32 -2.97 0.78 -4.79
N ARG A 33 -3.31 -0.36 -5.41
CA ARG A 33 -4.25 -1.33 -4.80
C ARG A 33 -3.73 -1.86 -3.46
N SER A 34 -2.42 -1.93 -3.29
CA SER A 34 -1.78 -2.29 -2.02
C SER A 34 -1.95 -1.18 -0.98
N SER A 35 -1.91 0.09 -1.39
CA SER A 35 -2.20 1.24 -0.51
C SER A 35 -3.65 1.22 -0.02
N ALA A 36 -4.60 0.88 -0.90
CA ALA A 36 -6.01 0.70 -0.51
C ALA A 36 -6.19 -0.45 0.50
N LEU A 37 -5.51 -1.58 0.27
CA LEU A 37 -5.49 -2.71 1.22
C LEU A 37 -4.90 -2.29 2.57
N ALA A 38 -3.73 -1.64 2.58
CA ALA A 38 -3.06 -1.17 3.79
C ALA A 38 -3.94 -0.18 4.57
N SER A 39 -4.64 0.72 3.87
CA SER A 39 -5.57 1.66 4.51
C SER A 39 -6.72 0.94 5.22
N LYS A 40 -7.24 -0.13 4.61
CA LYS A 40 -8.28 -0.96 5.23
C LYS A 40 -7.74 -1.83 6.37
N ALA A 41 -6.55 -2.38 6.19
CA ALA A 41 -5.89 -3.26 7.15
C ALA A 41 -5.45 -2.54 8.41
N THR A 42 -5.14 -1.24 8.33
CA THR A 42 -4.62 -0.47 9.47
C THR A 42 -5.60 0.57 10.01
N GLY A 43 -6.67 0.87 9.26
CA GLY A 43 -7.52 2.03 9.52
C GLY A 43 -6.87 3.37 9.18
N TYR A 44 -5.61 3.40 8.74
CA TYR A 44 -4.89 4.62 8.38
C TYR A 44 -5.26 5.09 6.97
N PRO A 45 -5.88 6.26 6.78
CA PRO A 45 -6.39 6.66 5.47
C PRO A 45 -5.28 7.24 4.57
N LEU A 46 -4.44 6.38 3.97
CA LEU A 46 -3.26 6.79 3.19
C LEU A 46 -3.59 7.80 2.08
N ALA A 47 -4.70 7.62 1.36
CA ALA A 47 -5.11 8.55 0.30
C ALA A 47 -5.45 9.95 0.84
N TYR A 48 -6.10 10.03 2.00
CA TYR A 48 -6.45 11.31 2.65
C TYR A 48 -5.20 12.03 3.14
N VAL A 49 -4.30 11.29 3.81
CA VAL A 49 -3.03 11.83 4.30
C VAL A 49 -2.16 12.29 3.13
N ALA A 50 -2.06 11.50 2.07
CA ALA A 50 -1.31 11.86 0.88
C ALA A 50 -1.83 13.15 0.25
N ALA A 51 -3.15 13.32 0.13
CA ALA A 51 -3.74 14.54 -0.40
C ALA A 51 -3.41 15.78 0.45
N LYS A 52 -3.40 15.65 1.78
CA LYS A 52 -3.02 16.74 2.70
C LYS A 52 -1.54 17.08 2.58
N LEU A 53 -0.66 16.07 2.46
CA LEU A 53 0.77 16.28 2.22
C LEU A 53 1.03 16.99 0.89
N SER A 54 0.28 16.66 -0.17
CA SER A 54 0.37 17.37 -1.46
C SER A 54 -0.04 18.84 -1.38
N LEU A 55 -0.83 19.23 -0.37
CA LEU A 55 -1.16 20.62 -0.06
C LEU A 55 -0.11 21.31 0.84
N GLY A 56 1.01 20.64 1.14
CA GLY A 56 2.07 21.16 2.01
C GLY A 56 1.78 21.04 3.51
N ILE A 57 0.73 20.31 3.90
CA ILE A 57 0.40 20.10 5.32
C ILE A 57 1.25 18.93 5.85
N PRO A 58 2.15 19.15 6.82
CA PRO A 58 3.05 18.12 7.32
C PRO A 58 2.29 17.09 8.19
N LEU A 59 2.79 15.84 8.24
CA LEU A 59 2.19 14.73 8.99
C LEU A 59 1.77 15.06 10.44
N PRO A 60 2.57 15.79 11.25
CA PRO A 60 2.18 16.12 12.63
C PRO A 60 0.98 17.06 12.75
N GLN A 61 0.61 17.77 11.69
CA GLN A 61 -0.56 18.67 11.67
C GLN A 61 -1.82 17.99 11.12
N ILE A 62 -1.70 16.79 10.58
CA ILE A 62 -2.83 16.01 10.10
C ILE A 62 -3.38 15.22 11.28
N ASN A 63 -4.62 15.47 11.69
CA ASN A 63 -5.24 14.71 12.78
C ASN A 63 -5.58 13.29 12.34
N ASN A 64 -5.37 12.33 13.24
CA ASN A 64 -5.80 10.95 13.05
C ASN A 64 -7.32 10.86 13.20
N SER A 65 -8.01 10.59 12.10
CA SER A 65 -9.47 10.50 12.06
C SER A 65 -10.05 9.30 12.81
N VAL A 66 -9.24 8.30 13.17
CA VAL A 66 -9.69 7.09 13.87
C VAL A 66 -9.75 7.31 15.39
N ILE A 67 -8.70 7.93 15.96
CA ILE A 67 -8.53 8.08 17.42
C ILE A 67 -8.91 9.50 17.88
N GLY A 68 -8.83 10.49 16.98
CA GLY A 68 -9.17 11.90 17.25
C GLY A 68 -8.26 12.63 18.25
N LYS A 69 -7.34 11.91 18.90
CA LYS A 69 -6.41 12.42 19.93
C LYS A 69 -4.95 12.46 19.48
N THR A 70 -4.61 11.74 18.41
CA THR A 70 -3.26 11.65 17.87
C THR A 70 -3.18 12.25 16.47
N THR A 71 -1.97 12.45 15.97
CA THR A 71 -1.71 12.94 14.62
C THR A 71 -1.52 11.77 13.66
N ALA A 72 -1.41 12.03 12.36
CA ALA A 72 -1.11 11.03 11.34
C ALA A 72 0.39 10.64 11.32
N CYS A 73 1.21 11.23 12.18
CA CYS A 73 2.65 10.97 12.25
C CYS A 73 2.96 9.79 13.18
N PHE A 74 2.55 8.58 12.78
CA PHE A 74 2.82 7.34 13.52
C PHE A 74 2.77 6.13 12.60
N GLU A 75 3.37 5.03 13.05
CA GLU A 75 3.25 3.72 12.40
C GLU A 75 2.12 2.91 13.06
N PRO A 76 1.10 2.47 12.32
CA PRO A 76 0.03 1.65 12.88
C PRO A 76 0.54 0.31 13.42
N SER A 77 0.05 -0.07 14.61
CA SER A 77 0.27 -1.40 15.20
C SER A 77 -1.04 -2.19 15.15
N LEU A 78 -0.97 -3.46 14.78
CA LEU A 78 -2.13 -4.34 14.61
C LEU A 78 -2.07 -5.51 15.60
N ASP A 79 -3.19 -5.78 16.26
CA ASP A 79 -3.42 -6.92 17.15
C ASP A 79 -4.23 -8.03 16.47
N TYR A 80 -4.37 -7.97 15.14
CA TYR A 80 -5.07 -8.94 14.29
C TYR A 80 -4.33 -9.23 12.98
N CYS A 81 -4.71 -10.31 12.31
CA CYS A 81 -4.19 -10.66 10.99
C CYS A 81 -5.18 -10.30 9.87
N VAL A 82 -4.67 -9.76 8.77
CA VAL A 82 -5.46 -9.44 7.56
C VAL A 82 -5.03 -10.36 6.42
N VAL A 83 -5.99 -11.05 5.80
CA VAL A 83 -5.74 -11.96 4.69
C VAL A 83 -6.41 -11.40 3.42
N LYS A 84 -5.63 -11.23 2.36
CA LYS A 84 -6.13 -10.86 1.02
C LYS A 84 -6.11 -12.07 0.11
N ILE A 85 -7.29 -12.50 -0.35
CA ILE A 85 -7.44 -13.59 -1.31
C ILE A 85 -7.92 -12.99 -2.64
N PRO A 86 -7.16 -13.12 -3.74
CA PRO A 86 -7.63 -12.71 -5.06
C PRO A 86 -8.81 -13.58 -5.51
N ARG A 87 -9.79 -12.97 -6.19
CA ARG A 87 -10.94 -13.68 -6.76
C ARG A 87 -10.80 -13.75 -8.28
N TRP A 88 -10.79 -14.96 -8.83
CA TRP A 88 -10.83 -15.19 -10.27
C TRP A 88 -12.18 -15.78 -10.69
N ASP A 89 -12.68 -15.36 -11.86
CA ASP A 89 -13.88 -15.92 -12.50
C ASP A 89 -13.48 -16.57 -13.83
N LEU A 90 -12.77 -17.70 -13.73
CA LEU A 90 -12.23 -18.44 -14.88
C LEU A 90 -13.30 -19.21 -15.66
N SER A 91 -14.50 -19.39 -15.10
CA SER A 91 -15.65 -20.05 -15.74
C SER A 91 -16.11 -19.35 -17.02
N LYS A 92 -15.84 -18.05 -17.16
CA LYS A 92 -16.27 -17.25 -18.31
C LYS A 92 -15.32 -17.32 -19.51
N PHE A 93 -14.15 -17.96 -19.37
CA PHE A 93 -13.11 -17.94 -20.40
C PHE A 93 -12.62 -19.35 -20.76
N GLN A 94 -13.30 -20.01 -21.70
CA GLN A 94 -13.04 -21.40 -22.10
C GLN A 94 -11.67 -21.68 -22.76
N ARG A 95 -10.87 -20.65 -23.09
CA ARG A 95 -9.55 -20.78 -23.73
C ARG A 95 -8.40 -20.14 -22.95
N VAL A 96 -8.61 -19.75 -21.69
CA VAL A 96 -7.58 -19.08 -20.88
C VAL A 96 -6.94 -20.09 -19.93
N SER A 97 -5.61 -20.15 -19.93
CA SER A 97 -4.83 -21.04 -19.04
C SER A 97 -5.15 -20.76 -17.57
N THR A 98 -5.31 -21.82 -16.77
CA THR A 98 -5.60 -21.74 -15.32
C THR A 98 -4.35 -21.52 -14.46
N LYS A 99 -3.14 -21.54 -15.03
CA LYS A 99 -1.89 -21.31 -14.29
C LYS A 99 -1.67 -19.83 -13.95
N ILE A 100 -1.33 -19.51 -12.71
CA ILE A 100 -1.03 -18.14 -12.24
C ILE A 100 0.44 -17.81 -12.55
N GLY A 101 0.71 -16.57 -13.00
CA GLY A 101 2.06 -16.08 -13.34
C GLY A 101 2.24 -14.61 -12.95
N SER A 102 3.28 -13.94 -13.46
CA SER A 102 3.61 -12.54 -13.14
C SER A 102 2.60 -11.52 -13.65
N SER A 103 1.80 -11.89 -14.65
CA SER A 103 0.72 -11.04 -15.16
C SER A 103 -0.58 -11.28 -14.38
N MET A 104 -1.24 -10.17 -14.01
CA MET A 104 -2.54 -10.21 -13.35
C MET A 104 -3.59 -10.88 -14.25
N LYS A 105 -4.36 -11.82 -13.66
CA LYS A 105 -5.56 -12.43 -14.25
C LYS A 105 -6.79 -12.05 -13.44
#